data_AF-A0A3P8G224-F1
#
_entry.id   AF-A0A3P8G224-F1
#
_cell.length_a   1.000
_cell.length_b   1.000
_cell.length_c   1.000
_cell.angle_alpha   90.00
_cell.angle_beta   90.00
_cell.angle_gamma   90.00
#
_symmetry.space_group_name_H-M   'P 1'
#
loop_
_entity.id
_entity.type
_entity.pdbx_description
1 polymer ?
#
loop_
_entity_poly.entity_id
_entity_poly.type
_entity_poly.pdbx_seq_one_letter_code
_entity_poly.pdbx_strand_id
1 'polypeptide(L)'
;MGIEGLIKEYREGLKPYISNPFSREVFDKNMSKNRYKDVVCNDYTRVILNDGKGSDYIHANYIRGEPLVCTFICTQGPMASTTIDFWRMVWMEKVCHIIMLCSVREDGKKKCEQYWPDNTRESVKCAGTINSIAHIGLSYTDHFQTLSSQP
;
A
#
# COMPACT_ATOMS: atom_id res chain seq x y z
N MET A 1 -24.48 15.67 -14.87
CA MET A 1 -23.41 16.03 -13.92
C MET A 1 -22.15 16.25 -14.73
N GLY A 2 -21.66 17.50 -14.84
CA GLY A 2 -20.44 17.84 -15.59
C GLY A 2 -19.22 17.92 -14.66
N ILE A 3 -18.07 18.37 -15.19
CA ILE A 3 -16.83 18.55 -14.42
C ILE A 3 -17.07 19.40 -13.16
N GLU A 4 -17.82 20.49 -13.29
CA GLU A 4 -18.17 21.36 -12.16
C GLU A 4 -18.96 20.62 -11.07
N GLY A 5 -19.87 19.73 -11.47
CA GLY A 5 -20.64 18.88 -10.55
C GLY A 5 -19.74 17.91 -9.79
N LEU A 6 -18.80 17.26 -10.48
CA LEU A 6 -17.83 16.35 -9.85
C LEU A 6 -16.89 17.10 -8.90
N ILE A 7 -16.43 18.30 -9.28
CA ILE A 7 -15.59 19.15 -8.42
C ILE A 7 -16.36 19.54 -7.16
N LYS A 8 -17.63 19.90 -7.29
CA LYS A 8 -18.48 20.25 -6.16
C LYS A 8 -18.65 19.06 -5.22
N GLU A 9 -19.01 17.89 -5.74
CA GLU A 9 -19.16 16.65 -4.97
C GLU A 9 -17.87 16.28 -4.22
N TYR A 10 -16.72 16.33 -4.90
CA TYR A 10 -15.44 16.05 -4.24
C TYR A 10 -15.15 17.05 -3.12
N ARG A 11 -15.36 18.36 -3.36
CA ARG A 11 -15.03 19.40 -2.37
C ARG A 11 -15.94 19.37 -1.15
N GLU A 12 -17.23 19.14 -1.36
CA GLU A 12 -18.24 19.22 -0.31
C GLU A 12 -18.46 17.89 0.40
N GLY A 13 -18.29 16.76 -0.31
CA GLY A 13 -18.53 15.42 0.23
C GLY A 13 -17.25 14.66 0.57
N LEU A 14 -16.39 14.41 -0.43
CA LEU A 14 -15.28 13.46 -0.29
C LEU A 14 -14.06 14.04 0.45
N LYS A 15 -13.66 15.27 0.13
CA LYS A 15 -12.48 15.91 0.71
C LYS A 15 -12.57 16.11 2.23
N PRO A 16 -13.70 16.56 2.81
CA PRO A 16 -13.83 16.71 4.26
C PRO A 16 -14.20 15.40 4.97
N TYR A 17 -14.46 14.33 4.22
CA TYR A 17 -14.88 13.06 4.80
C TYR A 17 -13.81 12.51 5.75
N ILE A 18 -14.25 12.18 6.96
CA ILE A 18 -13.48 11.45 7.96
C ILE A 18 -14.30 10.21 8.28
N SER A 19 -13.66 9.04 8.22
CA SER A 19 -14.35 7.79 8.56
C SER A 19 -14.88 7.82 9.98
N ASN A 20 -15.97 7.09 10.25
CA ASN A 20 -16.44 6.87 11.59
C ASN A 20 -16.49 5.34 11.84
N PRO A 21 -15.70 4.79 12.77
CA PRO A 21 -14.79 5.48 13.69
C PRO A 21 -13.45 5.92 13.06
N PHE A 22 -12.78 6.88 13.70
CA PHE A 22 -11.46 7.38 13.29
C PHE A 22 -10.58 7.74 14.49
N SER A 23 -9.32 7.31 14.43
CA SER A 23 -8.25 7.71 15.36
C SER A 23 -6.89 7.65 14.63
N ARG A 24 -5.91 8.38 15.16
CA ARG A 24 -4.53 8.49 14.62
C ARG A 24 -3.45 8.42 15.70
N GLU A 25 -3.80 7.97 16.91
CA GLU A 25 -2.86 7.89 18.04
C GLU A 25 -1.71 6.91 17.77
N VAL A 26 -2.00 5.74 17.19
CA VAL A 26 -0.97 4.75 16.86
C VAL A 26 -0.17 5.22 15.66
N PHE A 27 -0.83 5.79 14.65
CA PHE A 27 -0.18 6.45 13.52
C PHE A 27 0.86 7.49 13.97
N ASP A 28 0.49 8.38 14.89
CA ASP A 28 1.37 9.46 15.38
C ASP A 28 2.55 8.95 16.22
N LYS A 29 2.41 7.80 16.88
CA LYS A 29 3.52 7.14 17.61
C LYS A 29 4.52 6.45 16.68
N ASN A 30 4.15 6.18 15.43
CA ASN A 30 4.94 5.39 14.47
C ASN A 30 5.37 6.20 13.22
N MET A 31 5.57 7.51 13.36
CA MET A 31 5.88 8.40 12.22
C MET A 31 7.09 7.98 11.37
N SER A 32 8.08 7.28 11.93
CA SER A 32 9.24 6.76 11.19
C SER A 32 8.88 5.63 10.22
N LYS A 33 7.71 5.02 10.37
CA LYS A 33 7.16 3.98 9.49
C LYS A 33 6.15 4.53 8.47
N ASN A 34 5.89 5.83 8.47
CA ASN A 34 4.95 6.50 7.58
C ASN A 34 5.70 7.22 6.45
N ARG A 35 5.38 6.90 5.19
CA ARG A 35 6.02 7.54 4.02
C ARG A 35 5.66 9.01 3.90
N TYR A 36 4.42 9.35 4.23
CA TYR A 36 3.87 10.70 4.14
C TYR A 36 3.18 11.06 5.46
N LYS A 37 3.46 12.27 5.97
CA LYS A 37 2.91 12.71 7.26
C LYS A 37 1.44 13.12 7.18
N ASP A 38 1.01 13.49 5.98
CA ASP A 38 -0.32 13.98 5.63
C ASP A 38 -1.26 12.86 5.14
N VAL A 39 -0.75 11.63 4.98
CA VAL A 39 -1.55 10.45 4.67
C VAL A 39 -1.72 9.62 5.94
N VAL A 40 -2.83 9.83 6.65
CA VAL A 40 -3.10 9.19 7.93
C VAL A 40 -3.52 7.72 7.73
N CYS A 41 -2.97 6.82 8.55
CA CYS A 41 -3.46 5.45 8.72
C CYS A 41 -4.52 5.45 9.84
N ASN A 42 -5.74 5.01 9.56
CA ASN A 42 -6.79 4.98 10.59
C ASN A 42 -6.55 3.82 11.57
N ASP A 43 -6.42 4.11 12.86
CA ASP A 43 -6.11 3.11 13.88
C ASP A 43 -7.19 2.01 14.00
N TYR A 44 -8.45 2.32 13.70
CA TYR A 44 -9.56 1.37 13.84
C TYR A 44 -9.56 0.27 12.77
N THR A 45 -9.01 0.54 11.59
CA THR A 45 -9.00 -0.40 10.47
C THR A 45 -7.60 -0.83 10.09
N ARG A 46 -6.57 -0.41 10.83
CA ARG A 46 -5.19 -0.75 10.51
C ARG A 46 -4.96 -2.25 10.59
N VAL A 47 -4.03 -2.75 9.79
CA VAL A 47 -3.52 -4.10 9.95
C VAL A 47 -2.59 -4.13 11.17
N ILE A 48 -2.72 -5.16 12.01
CA ILE A 48 -1.93 -5.32 13.24
C ILE A 48 -1.00 -6.51 13.05
N LEU A 49 0.32 -6.28 13.12
CA LEU A 49 1.31 -7.35 13.03
C LEU A 49 1.44 -8.06 14.39
N ASN A 50 0.63 -9.09 14.61
CA ASN A 50 0.55 -9.84 15.88
C ASN A 50 1.32 -11.17 15.89
N ASP A 51 2.37 -11.31 15.07
CA ASP A 51 3.24 -12.50 15.01
C ASP A 51 4.24 -12.61 16.18
N GLY A 52 4.14 -11.71 17.17
CA GLY A 52 5.03 -11.63 18.32
C GLY A 52 6.43 -11.07 18.01
N LYS A 53 6.66 -10.50 16.82
CA LYS A 53 7.96 -9.99 16.40
C LYS A 53 7.95 -8.47 16.26
N GLY A 54 8.92 -7.79 16.88
CA GLY A 54 9.10 -6.34 16.69
C GLY A 54 7.83 -5.51 17.00
N SER A 55 7.62 -4.46 16.21
CA SER A 55 6.45 -3.58 16.34
C SER A 55 5.23 -4.16 15.61
N ASP A 56 4.03 -3.88 16.16
CA ASP A 56 2.73 -4.29 15.64
C ASP A 56 2.20 -3.38 14.53
N TYR A 57 2.92 -2.30 14.21
CA TYR A 57 2.47 -1.26 13.31
C TYR A 57 3.04 -1.43 11.90
N ILE A 58 2.14 -1.36 10.93
CA ILE A 58 2.39 -1.12 9.51
C ILE A 58 1.36 -0.13 9.00
N HIS A 59 1.75 0.77 8.09
CA HIS A 59 0.82 1.72 7.45
C HIS A 59 0.01 0.99 6.37
N ALA A 60 -1.02 0.28 6.82
CA ALA A 60 -1.94 -0.49 6.00
C ALA A 60 -3.32 -0.55 6.68
N ASN A 61 -4.40 -0.44 5.91
CA ASN A 61 -5.77 -0.51 6.40
C ASN A 61 -6.58 -1.56 5.63
N TYR A 62 -7.43 -2.28 6.33
CA TYR A 62 -8.47 -3.11 5.72
C TYR A 62 -9.54 -2.25 5.07
N ILE A 63 -9.82 -2.52 3.81
CA ILE A 63 -10.94 -1.93 3.06
C ILE A 63 -11.94 -3.05 2.75
N ARG A 64 -13.15 -2.92 3.29
CA ARG A 64 -14.22 -3.92 3.19
C ARG A 64 -15.58 -3.23 3.29
N GLY A 65 -16.61 -3.94 2.86
CA GLY A 65 -17.99 -3.47 2.81
C GLY A 65 -18.49 -3.33 1.39
N GLU A 66 -19.79 -3.21 1.24
CA GLU A 66 -20.43 -3.05 -0.07
C GLU A 66 -19.89 -1.82 -0.83
N PRO A 67 -19.67 -1.90 -2.15
CA PRO A 67 -19.99 -3.02 -3.06
C PRO A 67 -18.81 -3.99 -3.25
N LEU A 68 -17.83 -4.00 -2.36
CA LEU A 68 -16.61 -4.80 -2.54
C LEU A 68 -16.91 -6.28 -2.27
N VAL A 69 -16.73 -7.10 -3.31
CA VAL A 69 -16.85 -8.56 -3.23
C VAL A 69 -15.76 -9.18 -2.35
N CYS A 70 -14.61 -8.50 -2.24
CA CYS A 70 -13.44 -8.96 -1.53
C CYS A 70 -13.00 -7.92 -0.49
N THR A 71 -12.37 -8.38 0.59
CA THR A 71 -11.60 -7.50 1.48
C THR A 71 -10.26 -7.19 0.83
N PHE A 72 -9.90 -5.91 0.79
CA PHE A 72 -8.58 -5.45 0.34
C PHE A 72 -7.77 -4.95 1.53
N ILE A 73 -6.45 -4.97 1.36
CA ILE A 73 -5.53 -4.22 2.21
C ILE A 73 -4.93 -3.13 1.36
N CYS A 74 -5.23 -1.88 1.69
CA CYS A 74 -4.56 -0.73 1.07
C CYS A 74 -3.40 -0.30 1.97
N THR A 75 -2.21 -0.19 1.40
CA THR A 75 -0.97 0.12 2.12
C THR A 75 -0.11 1.09 1.32
N GLN A 76 0.73 1.85 2.01
CA GLN A 76 1.74 2.68 1.35
C GLN A 76 2.75 1.82 0.58
N GLY A 77 3.40 2.40 -0.43
CA GLY A 77 4.58 1.76 -1.04
C GLY A 77 5.66 1.52 0.03
N PRO A 78 6.14 0.27 0.25
CA PRO A 78 7.13 -0.04 1.28
C PRO A 78 8.33 0.91 1.25
N MET A 79 8.86 1.25 2.41
CA MET A 79 10.11 1.99 2.60
C MET A 79 11.23 1.03 2.97
N ALA A 80 12.50 1.45 2.85
CA ALA A 80 13.63 0.60 3.18
C ALA A 80 13.53 -0.01 4.59
N SER A 81 13.01 0.77 5.55
CA SER A 81 12.78 0.36 6.93
C SER A 81 11.53 -0.51 7.16
N THR A 82 10.62 -0.62 6.18
CA THR A 82 9.33 -1.30 6.34
C THR A 82 9.12 -2.47 5.36
N THR A 83 10.10 -2.81 4.53
CA THR A 83 10.00 -3.96 3.60
C THR A 83 9.78 -5.28 4.35
N ILE A 84 10.42 -5.46 5.51
CA ILE A 84 10.22 -6.66 6.34
C ILE A 84 8.81 -6.68 6.93
N ASP A 85 8.33 -5.56 7.46
CA ASP A 85 6.96 -5.44 7.98
C ASP A 85 5.91 -5.71 6.88
N PHE A 86 6.15 -5.25 5.66
CA PHE A 86 5.29 -5.54 4.50
C PHE A 86 5.20 -7.05 4.22
N TRP A 87 6.33 -7.76 4.17
CA TRP A 87 6.31 -9.21 3.96
C TRP A 87 5.75 -9.99 5.15
N ARG A 88 5.95 -9.51 6.38
CA ARG A 88 5.26 -10.05 7.57
C ARG A 88 3.75 -9.95 7.42
N MET A 89 3.24 -8.79 7.01
CA MET A 89 1.81 -8.58 6.73
C MET A 89 1.30 -9.56 5.66
N VAL A 90 1.97 -9.62 4.51
CA VAL A 90 1.59 -10.51 3.40
C VAL A 90 1.50 -11.97 3.84
N TRP A 91 2.49 -12.44 4.61
CA TRP A 91 2.51 -13.80 5.13
C TRP A 91 1.38 -14.06 6.13
N MET A 92 1.21 -13.18 7.12
CA MET A 92 0.20 -13.31 8.17
C MET A 92 -1.22 -13.31 7.61
N GLU A 93 -1.49 -12.39 6.69
CA GLU A 93 -2.79 -12.22 6.05
C GLU A 93 -3.03 -13.21 4.90
N LYS A 94 -2.06 -14.12 4.64
CA LYS A 94 -2.10 -15.14 3.59
C LYS A 94 -2.42 -14.52 2.22
N VAL A 95 -1.86 -13.34 1.95
CA VAL A 95 -2.08 -12.60 0.71
C VAL A 95 -1.52 -13.38 -0.47
N CYS A 96 -2.37 -13.64 -1.46
CA CYS A 96 -2.01 -14.35 -2.69
C CYS A 96 -1.73 -13.42 -3.88
N HIS A 97 -2.21 -12.18 -3.84
CA HIS A 97 -2.06 -11.21 -4.93
C HIS A 97 -1.65 -9.85 -4.38
N ILE A 98 -0.64 -9.24 -4.99
CA ILE A 98 -0.17 -7.89 -4.69
C ILE A 98 -0.32 -7.07 -5.97
N ILE A 99 -1.10 -5.99 -5.90
CA ILE A 99 -1.30 -5.06 -7.03
C ILE A 99 -0.54 -3.78 -6.70
N MET A 100 0.53 -3.51 -7.45
CA MET A 100 1.32 -2.29 -7.30
C MET A 100 0.88 -1.25 -8.34
N LEU A 101 0.38 -0.11 -7.86
CA LEU A 101 -0.20 0.95 -8.70
C LEU A 101 0.78 2.09 -9.02
N CYS A 102 2.06 1.94 -8.69
CA CYS A 102 3.09 2.94 -8.91
C CYS A 102 4.39 2.31 -9.39
N SER A 103 5.26 3.13 -9.96
CA SER A 103 6.66 2.71 -10.21
C SER A 103 7.51 2.91 -8.94
N VAL A 104 8.66 2.24 -8.84
CA VAL A 104 9.63 2.46 -7.74
C VAL A 104 10.04 3.94 -7.67
N ARG A 105 10.21 4.57 -8.84
CA ARG A 105 10.46 6.00 -9.00
C ARG A 105 9.54 6.60 -10.06
N GLU A 106 9.07 7.82 -9.79
CA GLU A 106 8.26 8.64 -10.69
C GLU A 106 8.79 10.08 -10.61
N ASP A 107 9.04 10.72 -11.75
CA ASP A 107 9.60 12.09 -11.82
C ASP A 107 10.85 12.28 -10.93
N GLY A 108 11.74 11.27 -10.92
CA GLY A 108 12.94 11.23 -10.09
C GLY A 108 12.71 10.99 -8.59
N LYS A 109 11.46 11.03 -8.12
CA LYS A 109 11.10 10.82 -6.70
C LYS A 109 10.83 9.35 -6.42
N LYS A 110 11.34 8.86 -5.29
CA LYS A 110 11.10 7.50 -4.83
C LYS A 110 9.69 7.35 -4.27
N LYS A 111 8.88 6.48 -4.87
CA LYS A 111 7.49 6.20 -4.47
C LYS A 111 7.35 4.89 -3.71
N CYS A 112 8.25 3.95 -3.96
CA CYS A 112 8.24 2.63 -3.36
C CYS A 112 9.69 2.11 -3.26
N GLU A 113 9.97 1.19 -2.33
CA GLU A 113 11.11 0.29 -2.46
C GLU A 113 10.77 -0.84 -3.42
N GLN A 114 11.79 -1.38 -4.07
CA GLN A 114 11.67 -2.69 -4.66
C GLN A 114 11.68 -3.74 -3.54
N TYR A 115 10.51 -4.31 -3.26
CA TYR A 115 10.34 -5.33 -2.22
C TYR A 115 10.38 -6.75 -2.78
N TRP A 116 10.63 -6.93 -4.07
CA TRP A 116 10.70 -8.20 -4.78
C TRP A 116 12.10 -8.44 -5.39
N PRO A 117 12.51 -9.70 -5.62
CA PRO A 117 13.76 -10.02 -6.32
C PRO A 117 13.79 -9.48 -7.75
N ASP A 118 14.98 -9.13 -8.26
CA ASP A 118 15.18 -8.67 -9.64
C ASP A 118 14.83 -9.75 -10.66
N ASN A 119 15.16 -11.01 -10.35
CA ASN A 119 14.92 -12.14 -11.24
C ASN A 119 13.97 -13.17 -10.61
N THR A 120 13.14 -13.80 -11.46
CA THR A 120 12.15 -14.81 -11.04
C THR A 120 12.74 -16.07 -10.38
N ARG A 121 14.06 -16.27 -10.51
CA ARG A 121 14.81 -17.37 -9.88
C ARG A 121 15.61 -16.95 -8.64
N GLU A 122 15.56 -15.68 -8.27
CA GLU A 122 16.25 -15.16 -7.10
C GLU A 122 15.31 -15.14 -5.89
N SER A 123 15.87 -15.42 -4.72
CA SER A 123 15.17 -15.32 -3.45
C SER A 123 15.76 -14.17 -2.63
N VAL A 124 14.92 -13.24 -2.16
CA VAL A 124 15.33 -12.25 -1.18
C VAL A 124 15.13 -12.83 0.22
N LYS A 125 16.20 -12.85 1.03
CA LYS A 125 16.09 -13.19 2.46
C LYS A 125 15.66 -11.95 3.23
N CYS A 126 14.42 -11.92 3.69
CA CYS A 126 13.98 -10.95 4.69
C CYS A 126 14.37 -11.51 6.07
N ALA A 127 15.13 -10.75 6.86
CA ALA A 127 15.63 -11.21 8.16
C ALA A 127 14.46 -11.66 9.07
N GLY A 128 14.53 -12.90 9.57
CA GLY A 128 13.73 -13.35 10.72
C GLY A 128 12.46 -14.17 10.44
N THR A 129 12.48 -15.17 9.53
CA THR A 129 11.52 -16.32 9.39
C THR A 129 10.77 -16.39 8.04
N ILE A 130 11.18 -15.67 6.99
CA ILE A 130 10.64 -15.91 5.64
C ILE A 130 11.68 -16.70 4.84
N ASN A 131 11.36 -17.97 4.54
CA ASN A 131 12.33 -18.95 4.04
C ASN A 131 12.68 -18.80 2.55
N SER A 132 11.95 -17.99 1.79
CA SER A 132 12.30 -17.41 0.49
C SER A 132 11.02 -16.91 -0.16
N ILE A 133 11.11 -15.85 -0.96
CA ILE A 133 10.07 -15.50 -1.93
C ILE A 133 10.54 -16.08 -3.26
N ALA A 134 9.86 -17.12 -3.74
CA ALA A 134 10.15 -17.76 -5.03
C ALA A 134 8.86 -17.72 -5.87
N HIS A 135 8.98 -17.30 -7.12
CA HIS A 135 7.89 -17.04 -8.07
C HIS A 135 6.95 -15.88 -7.73
N ILE A 136 7.37 -14.66 -8.07
CA ILE A 136 6.44 -13.55 -8.29
C ILE A 136 6.18 -13.48 -9.80
N GLY A 137 4.96 -13.81 -10.23
CA GLY A 137 4.50 -13.49 -11.56
C GLY A 137 4.31 -11.98 -11.67
N LEU A 138 5.29 -11.28 -12.24
CA LEU A 138 5.16 -9.87 -12.56
C LEU A 138 4.43 -9.74 -13.90
N SER A 139 3.17 -9.32 -13.86
CA SER A 139 2.43 -8.90 -15.04
C SER A 139 2.39 -7.38 -15.08
N TYR A 140 3.04 -6.79 -16.07
CA TYR A 140 2.89 -5.36 -16.37
C TYR A 140 1.70 -5.21 -17.31
N THR A 141 0.67 -4.48 -16.90
CA THR A 141 -0.40 -4.05 -17.79
C THR A 141 -0.06 -2.64 -18.29
N ASP A 142 0.57 -2.54 -19.45
CA ASP A 142 0.76 -1.27 -20.15
C ASP A 142 -0.58 -0.79 -20.73
N HIS A 143 -1.42 -0.14 -19.93
CA HIS A 143 -2.68 0.45 -20.41
C HIS A 143 -2.55 1.92 -20.84
N PHE A 144 -1.34 2.50 -20.78
CA PHE A 144 -1.10 3.89 -21.19
C PHE A 144 0.17 4.03 -22.05
N GLN A 145 0.22 3.35 -23.20
CA GLN A 145 1.13 3.72 -24.29
C GLN A 145 0.38 4.57 -25.34
N THR A 146 0.71 5.87 -25.34
CA THR A 146 0.74 6.83 -26.46
C THR A 146 -0.55 7.18 -27.24
N LEU A 147 -1.13 8.35 -26.93
CA LEU A 147 -1.68 9.28 -27.93
C LEU A 147 -0.83 10.56 -27.94
N SER A 148 0.41 10.46 -28.45
CA SER A 148 1.15 11.64 -28.90
C SER A 148 2.24 11.22 -29.89
N SER A 149 1.86 11.03 -31.14
CA SER A 149 2.67 11.35 -32.32
C SER A 149 1.89 10.96 -33.58
N GLN A 150 1.17 11.93 -34.14
CA GLN A 150 0.96 11.99 -35.58
C GLN A 150 1.44 13.40 -35.99
N PRO A 151 2.30 13.51 -37.03
CA PRO A 151 2.78 14.80 -37.54
C PRO A 151 1.67 15.61 -38.21
#